data_AF-A0A0L8L793-F1
#
_entry.id   AF-A0A0L8L793-F1
#
_cell.length_a   1.000
_cell.length_b   1.000
_cell.length_c   1.000
_cell.angle_alpha   90.00
_cell.angle_beta   90.00
_cell.angle_gamma   90.00
#
_symmetry.space_group_name_H-M   'P 1'
#
loop_
_entity.id
_entity.type
_entity.pdbx_description
1 polymer ?
#
loop_
_entity_poly.entity_id
_entity_poly.type
_entity_poly.pdbx_seq_one_letter_code
_entity_poly.pdbx_strand_id
1 'polypeptide(L)'
;MRHTRGALIVAATALAPALLLTTPAFAAGQPSASTAVTATSQTDGTPVDEMDEHDLRIAILRILADEDSGLRVTREADAALDGTVEDMRTFLKTGYRLAQAEDDSVAIFRIIGPSPDTRSAVYREAVKAIEDNSPEALRAFLETGYRLARAEDDRVAVARILADPTISPALRAAAEDAIDGTPEELRYFLETGRYEVDG
;
A
#
# COMPACT_ATOMS: atom_id res chain seq x y z
N MET A 1 31.34 -40.31 41.95
CA MET A 1 30.76 -40.67 43.27
C MET A 1 29.25 -40.62 43.12
N ARG A 2 28.61 -41.77 42.92
CA ARG A 2 27.83 -42.55 43.92
C ARG A 2 26.41 -42.01 44.16
N HIS A 3 25.46 -42.90 43.85
CA HIS A 3 24.00 -42.86 43.90
C HIS A 3 23.39 -42.31 45.19
N THR A 4 22.15 -41.78 45.10
CA THR A 4 20.94 -42.11 45.92
C THR A 4 19.83 -41.10 45.57
N ARG A 5 18.65 -41.43 45.01
CA ARG A 5 17.47 -42.18 45.50
C ARG A 5 16.90 -41.70 46.85
N GLY A 6 15.63 -41.28 46.82
CA GLY A 6 14.71 -41.08 47.96
C GLY A 6 13.82 -39.85 47.72
N ALA A 7 12.63 -39.94 47.14
CA ALA A 7 11.37 -40.42 47.73
C ALA A 7 11.13 -39.86 49.15
N LEU A 8 10.13 -38.99 49.34
CA LEU A 8 8.82 -39.37 49.90
C LEU A 8 7.91 -38.14 50.07
N ILE A 9 6.64 -38.37 49.73
CA ILE A 9 5.46 -37.52 49.89
C ILE A 9 5.08 -37.42 51.37
N VAL A 10 4.65 -36.26 51.87
CA VAL A 10 3.60 -36.20 52.91
C VAL A 10 2.71 -34.98 52.70
N ALA A 11 1.42 -35.28 52.59
CA ALA A 11 0.29 -34.36 52.53
C ALA A 11 -0.08 -33.83 53.93
N ALA A 12 -0.77 -32.70 53.99
CA ALA A 12 -2.01 -32.53 54.78
C ALA A 12 -2.47 -31.07 54.82
N THR A 13 -3.60 -30.82 54.15
CA THR A 13 -4.82 -30.16 54.66
C THR A 13 -4.69 -29.15 55.81
N ALA A 14 -5.24 -27.94 55.63
CA ALA A 14 -6.59 -27.59 56.09
C ALA A 14 -6.77 -26.08 56.37
N LEU A 15 -8.00 -25.62 56.09
CA LEU A 15 -8.73 -24.51 56.70
C LEU A 15 -8.23 -23.05 56.50
N ALA A 16 -9.01 -22.31 55.70
CA ALA A 16 -9.16 -20.86 55.77
C ALA A 16 -9.87 -20.43 57.09
N PRO A 17 -9.80 -19.15 57.53
CA PRO A 17 -10.67 -18.12 56.94
C PRO A 17 -10.14 -16.67 56.92
N ALA A 18 -10.78 -15.90 56.02
CA ALA A 18 -11.16 -14.49 56.12
C ALA A 18 -10.10 -13.43 56.49
N LEU A 19 -9.79 -12.56 55.53
CA LEU A 19 -9.72 -11.12 55.76
C LEU A 19 -10.18 -10.37 54.49
N LEU A 20 -11.27 -9.63 54.67
CA LEU A 20 -11.84 -8.68 53.71
C LEU A 20 -10.84 -7.57 53.42
N LEU A 21 -10.38 -7.49 52.17
CA LEU A 21 -9.71 -6.29 51.65
C LEU A 21 -10.41 -5.87 50.35
N THR A 22 -11.17 -4.79 50.52
CA THR A 22 -11.64 -3.86 49.50
C THR A 22 -10.59 -3.61 48.42
N THR A 23 -10.91 -4.00 47.17
CA THR A 23 -10.17 -3.57 45.98
C THR A 23 -11.17 -3.06 44.92
N PRO A 24 -10.78 -2.03 44.16
CA PRO A 24 -11.69 -1.30 43.28
C PRO A 24 -12.16 -2.14 42.10
N ALA A 25 -13.43 -1.95 41.73
CA ALA A 25 -14.02 -2.52 40.53
C ALA A 25 -13.35 -1.93 39.28
N PHE A 26 -12.45 -2.70 38.66
CA PHE A 26 -12.13 -2.53 37.26
C PHE A 26 -13.18 -3.30 36.45
N ALA A 27 -13.98 -2.58 35.67
CA ALA A 27 -14.80 -3.15 34.63
C ALA A 27 -13.87 -3.77 33.58
N ALA A 28 -13.63 -5.09 33.68
CA ALA A 28 -13.10 -5.87 32.59
C ALA A 28 -14.17 -5.91 31.50
N GLY A 29 -14.10 -4.95 30.56
CA GLY A 29 -14.73 -5.10 29.26
C GLY A 29 -14.25 -6.41 28.66
N GLN A 30 -15.21 -7.27 28.31
CA GLN A 30 -14.94 -8.54 27.64
C GLN A 30 -14.01 -8.30 26.44
N PRO A 31 -12.99 -9.15 26.20
CA PRO A 31 -12.35 -9.16 24.90
C PRO A 31 -13.44 -9.57 23.89
N SER A 32 -13.97 -8.59 23.18
CA SER A 32 -14.66 -8.84 21.92
C SER A 32 -13.68 -9.63 21.08
N ALA A 33 -13.96 -10.92 20.89
CA ALA A 33 -13.26 -11.72 19.91
C ALA A 33 -13.46 -11.03 18.57
N SER A 34 -12.47 -10.26 18.12
CA SER A 34 -12.37 -9.85 16.73
C SER A 34 -12.32 -11.13 15.94
N THR A 35 -13.48 -11.53 15.41
CA THR A 35 -13.56 -12.51 14.36
C THR A 35 -12.75 -11.93 13.23
N ALA A 36 -11.55 -12.46 13.02
CA ALA A 36 -10.75 -12.15 11.85
C ALA A 36 -11.60 -12.57 10.64
N VAL A 37 -12.31 -11.60 10.06
CA VAL A 37 -12.93 -11.77 8.76
C VAL A 37 -11.76 -11.94 7.82
N THR A 38 -11.50 -13.19 7.43
CA THR A 38 -10.69 -13.51 6.27
C THR A 38 -11.36 -12.79 5.10
N ALA A 39 -10.80 -11.65 4.71
CA ALA A 39 -11.17 -10.98 3.48
C ALA A 39 -10.80 -11.95 2.35
N THR A 40 -11.78 -12.73 1.93
CA THR A 40 -11.72 -13.47 0.69
C THR A 40 -11.83 -12.42 -0.40
N SER A 41 -10.68 -12.02 -0.93
CA SER A 41 -10.62 -11.28 -2.19
C SER A 41 -11.37 -12.13 -3.22
N GLN A 42 -12.58 -11.69 -3.57
CA GLN A 42 -13.39 -12.30 -4.61
C GLN A 42 -12.72 -11.98 -5.95
N THR A 43 -11.94 -12.94 -6.45
CA THR A 43 -11.63 -13.02 -7.87
C THR A 43 -12.85 -13.65 -8.52
N ASP A 44 -13.48 -12.97 -9.48
CA ASP A 44 -14.61 -13.45 -10.31
C ASP A 44 -14.16 -14.60 -11.26
N GLY A 45 -13.66 -15.68 -10.69
CA GLY A 45 -13.13 -16.84 -11.38
C GLY A 45 -13.05 -18.05 -10.45
N THR A 46 -12.84 -19.22 -11.05
CA THR A 46 -12.54 -20.46 -10.31
C THR A 46 -11.50 -20.19 -9.23
N PRO A 47 -11.75 -20.55 -7.95
CA PRO A 47 -10.77 -20.39 -6.89
C PRO A 47 -9.42 -21.02 -7.29
N VAL A 48 -8.30 -20.39 -6.93
CA VAL A 48 -6.94 -20.86 -7.31
C VAL A 48 -6.69 -22.32 -6.90
N ASP A 49 -7.34 -22.79 -5.83
CA ASP A 49 -7.28 -24.19 -5.37
C ASP A 49 -7.93 -25.19 -6.33
N GLU A 50 -8.95 -24.77 -7.08
CA GLU A 50 -9.73 -25.60 -7.99
C GLU A 50 -9.17 -25.57 -9.42
N MET A 51 -8.27 -24.62 -9.72
CA MET A 51 -7.63 -24.52 -11.03
C MET A 51 -6.71 -25.71 -11.29
N ASP A 52 -6.82 -26.27 -12.50
CA ASP A 52 -5.88 -27.26 -12.99
C ASP A 52 -4.55 -26.59 -13.37
N GLU A 53 -3.54 -27.41 -13.67
CA GLU A 53 -2.21 -26.93 -14.01
C GLU A 53 -2.20 -26.05 -15.27
N HIS A 54 -3.08 -26.31 -16.24
CA HIS A 54 -3.15 -25.53 -17.47
C HIS A 54 -3.71 -24.13 -17.18
N ASP A 55 -4.81 -24.06 -16.43
CA ASP A 55 -5.43 -22.79 -16.02
C ASP A 55 -4.48 -21.93 -15.18
N LEU A 56 -3.73 -22.55 -14.25
CA LEU A 56 -2.73 -21.86 -13.43
C LEU A 56 -1.64 -21.22 -14.30
N ARG A 57 -1.10 -21.97 -15.28
CA ARG A 57 -0.12 -21.42 -16.22
C ARG A 57 -0.69 -20.26 -17.02
N ILE A 58 -1.91 -20.38 -17.53
CA ILE A 58 -2.55 -19.31 -18.29
C ILE A 58 -2.76 -18.06 -17.43
N ALA A 59 -3.14 -18.20 -16.16
CA ALA A 59 -3.28 -17.06 -15.25
C ALA A 59 -1.94 -16.35 -15.02
N ILE A 60 -0.85 -17.09 -14.78
CA ILE A 60 0.48 -16.51 -14.58
C ILE A 60 0.98 -15.84 -15.88
N LEU A 61 0.77 -16.46 -17.03
CA LEU A 61 1.15 -15.88 -18.32
C LEU A 61 0.38 -14.60 -18.65
N ARG A 62 -0.88 -14.47 -18.20
CA ARG A 62 -1.64 -13.21 -18.33
C ARG A 62 -1.05 -12.10 -17.48
N ILE A 63 -0.62 -12.41 -16.25
CA ILE A 63 0.11 -11.45 -15.41
C ILE A 63 1.39 -11.01 -16.12
N LEU A 64 2.18 -11.95 -16.63
CA LEU A 64 3.42 -11.63 -17.36
C LEU A 64 3.21 -10.84 -18.67
N ALA A 65 2.03 -10.95 -19.28
CA ALA A 65 1.68 -10.21 -20.49
C ALA A 65 1.22 -8.77 -20.22
N ASP A 66 0.93 -8.43 -18.96
CA ASP A 66 0.62 -7.08 -18.54
C ASP A 66 1.87 -6.18 -18.64
N GLU A 67 1.75 -5.03 -19.27
CA GLU A 67 2.85 -4.08 -19.42
C GLU A 67 3.26 -3.43 -18.10
N ASP A 68 2.36 -3.43 -17.11
CA ASP A 68 2.61 -2.93 -15.76
C ASP A 68 3.31 -3.97 -14.86
N SER A 69 3.57 -5.18 -15.35
CA SER A 69 4.31 -6.20 -14.60
C SER A 69 5.76 -5.80 -14.42
N GLY A 70 6.14 -5.59 -13.15
CA GLY A 70 7.49 -5.22 -12.78
C GLY A 70 8.49 -6.38 -12.76
N LEU A 71 9.72 -6.06 -12.40
CA LEU A 71 10.84 -6.99 -12.42
C LEU A 71 10.66 -8.11 -11.38
N ARG A 72 10.12 -7.77 -10.20
CA ARG A 72 9.91 -8.73 -9.12
C ARG A 72 8.77 -9.67 -9.47
N VAL A 73 7.64 -9.14 -9.96
CA VAL A 73 6.53 -9.96 -10.48
C VAL A 73 7.02 -10.93 -11.54
N THR A 74 7.79 -10.45 -12.52
CA THR A 74 8.31 -11.29 -13.62
C THR A 74 9.16 -12.45 -13.09
N ARG A 75 10.12 -12.14 -12.21
CA ARG A 75 11.02 -13.14 -11.62
C ARG A 75 10.27 -14.22 -10.84
N GLU A 76 9.34 -13.81 -9.98
CA GLU A 76 8.61 -14.76 -9.11
C GLU A 76 7.58 -15.57 -9.92
N ALA A 77 7.00 -14.99 -10.97
CA ALA A 77 6.16 -15.70 -11.91
C ALA A 77 6.92 -16.77 -12.70
N ASP A 78 8.10 -16.44 -13.24
CA ASP A 78 8.97 -17.41 -13.94
C ASP A 78 9.38 -18.56 -13.01
N ALA A 79 9.76 -18.25 -11.78
CA ALA A 79 10.11 -19.26 -10.77
C ALA A 79 8.93 -20.19 -10.45
N ALA A 80 7.70 -19.65 -10.42
CA ALA A 80 6.50 -20.46 -10.22
C ALA A 80 6.17 -21.35 -11.44
N LEU A 81 6.40 -20.86 -12.66
CA LEU A 81 6.19 -21.62 -13.90
C LEU A 81 7.19 -22.77 -14.08
N ASP A 82 8.44 -22.58 -13.64
CA ASP A 82 9.50 -23.59 -13.63
C ASP A 82 9.36 -24.61 -12.48
N GLY A 83 8.47 -24.33 -11.53
CA GLY A 83 8.22 -25.13 -10.34
C GLY A 83 7.09 -26.16 -10.49
N THR A 84 6.47 -26.47 -9.36
CA THR A 84 5.35 -27.40 -9.25
C THR A 84 4.01 -26.68 -9.35
N VAL A 85 2.91 -27.44 -9.49
CA VAL A 85 1.54 -26.90 -9.43
C VAL A 85 1.28 -26.14 -8.13
N GLU A 86 1.88 -26.58 -7.03
CA GLU A 86 1.72 -25.90 -5.74
C GLU A 86 2.47 -24.56 -5.69
N ASP A 87 3.60 -24.45 -6.38
CA ASP A 87 4.33 -23.18 -6.51
C ASP A 87 3.51 -22.16 -7.31
N MET A 88 2.87 -22.60 -8.40
CA MET A 88 1.93 -21.77 -9.18
C MET A 88 0.73 -21.28 -8.34
N ARG A 89 0.14 -22.17 -7.52
CA ARG A 89 -0.94 -21.76 -6.60
C ARG A 89 -0.46 -20.79 -5.53
N THR A 90 0.69 -21.05 -4.95
CA THR A 90 1.29 -20.19 -3.92
C THR A 90 1.57 -18.80 -4.47
N PHE A 91 2.13 -18.71 -5.68
CA PHE A 91 2.34 -17.44 -6.37
C PHE A 91 1.02 -16.69 -6.57
N LEU A 92 0.00 -17.32 -7.16
CA LEU A 92 -1.26 -16.64 -7.43
C LEU A 92 -2.03 -16.24 -6.16
N LYS A 93 -1.87 -16.98 -5.05
CA LYS A 93 -2.52 -16.66 -3.77
C LYS A 93 -1.85 -15.54 -3.00
N THR A 94 -0.51 -15.56 -2.93
CA THR A 94 0.24 -14.65 -2.05
C THR A 94 1.46 -14.05 -2.71
N GLY A 95 2.20 -14.83 -3.51
CA GLY A 95 3.46 -14.39 -4.13
C GLY A 95 3.31 -13.19 -5.05
N TYR A 96 2.29 -13.17 -5.90
CA TYR A 96 2.02 -12.07 -6.84
C TYR A 96 1.86 -10.74 -6.11
N ARG A 97 1.00 -10.69 -5.07
CA ARG A 97 0.75 -9.47 -4.29
C ARG A 97 2.02 -8.94 -3.62
N LEU A 98 2.89 -9.82 -3.13
CA LEU A 98 4.14 -9.42 -2.49
C LEU A 98 5.16 -8.91 -3.51
N ALA A 99 5.32 -9.61 -4.63
CA ALA A 99 6.21 -9.19 -5.71
C ALA A 99 5.78 -7.84 -6.30
N GLN A 100 4.46 -7.66 -6.48
CA GLN A 100 3.87 -6.42 -6.95
C GLN A 100 4.11 -5.27 -5.96
N ALA A 101 3.98 -5.49 -4.65
CA ALA A 101 4.27 -4.46 -3.65
C ALA A 101 5.74 -4.01 -3.67
N GLU A 102 6.68 -4.93 -3.91
CA GLU A 102 8.09 -4.56 -4.06
C GLU A 102 8.33 -3.72 -5.32
N ASP A 103 7.71 -4.09 -6.44
CA ASP A 103 7.76 -3.31 -7.68
C ASP A 103 7.12 -1.92 -7.49
N ASP A 104 5.99 -1.83 -6.78
CA ASP A 104 5.30 -0.58 -6.47
C ASP A 104 6.15 0.33 -5.59
N SER A 105 6.79 -0.21 -4.55
CA SER A 105 7.72 0.54 -3.70
C SER A 105 8.84 1.16 -4.54
N VAL A 106 9.44 0.38 -5.45
CA VAL A 106 10.46 0.88 -6.37
C VAL A 106 9.91 1.97 -7.29
N ALA A 107 8.69 1.82 -7.81
CA ALA A 107 8.05 2.85 -8.63
C ALA A 107 7.85 4.17 -7.85
N ILE A 108 7.43 4.08 -6.58
CA ILE A 108 7.27 5.26 -5.71
C ILE A 108 8.63 5.92 -5.44
N PHE A 109 9.68 5.15 -5.16
CA PHE A 109 11.03 5.69 -4.99
C PHE A 109 11.53 6.41 -6.26
N ARG A 110 11.18 5.91 -7.45
CA ARG A 110 11.49 6.59 -8.72
C ARG A 110 10.73 7.89 -8.89
N ILE A 111 9.47 7.96 -8.43
CA ILE A 111 8.65 9.18 -8.47
C ILE A 111 9.27 10.29 -7.61
N ILE A 112 9.69 9.99 -6.37
CA ILE A 112 10.27 11.01 -5.48
C ILE A 112 11.72 11.36 -5.87
N GLY A 113 12.46 10.41 -6.46
CA GLY A 113 13.82 10.62 -6.94
C GLY A 113 14.85 10.89 -5.82
N PRO A 114 16.11 11.16 -6.20
CA PRO A 114 17.22 11.30 -5.25
C PRO A 114 17.27 12.68 -4.55
N SER A 115 16.51 13.67 -5.01
CA SER A 115 16.50 15.03 -4.46
C SER A 115 15.08 15.58 -4.45
N PRO A 116 14.21 15.05 -3.58
CA PRO A 116 12.80 15.40 -3.58
C PRO A 116 12.57 16.82 -3.05
N ASP A 117 11.56 17.49 -3.60
CA ASP A 117 10.97 18.66 -2.95
C ASP A 117 10.13 18.19 -1.75
N THR A 118 10.68 18.30 -0.55
CA THR A 118 10.02 17.87 0.69
C THR A 118 8.77 18.67 1.04
N ARG A 119 8.53 19.79 0.33
CA ARG A 119 7.33 20.61 0.50
C ARG A 119 6.20 20.21 -0.44
N SER A 120 6.48 19.37 -1.43
CA SER A 120 5.49 18.90 -2.40
C SER A 120 4.49 17.93 -1.76
N ALA A 121 3.26 17.99 -2.22
CA ALA A 121 2.21 17.04 -1.86
C ALA A 121 2.58 15.63 -2.35
N VAL A 122 3.19 15.52 -3.55
CA VAL A 122 3.68 14.23 -4.07
C VAL A 122 4.65 13.57 -3.08
N TYR A 123 5.64 14.30 -2.58
CA TYR A 123 6.58 13.75 -1.60
C TYR A 123 5.88 13.30 -0.32
N ARG A 124 5.00 14.15 0.22
CA ARG A 124 4.27 13.87 1.46
C ARG A 124 3.43 12.59 1.36
N GLU A 125 2.63 12.44 0.31
CA GLU A 125 1.77 11.26 0.15
C GLU A 125 2.56 10.01 -0.26
N ALA A 126 3.65 10.15 -1.02
CA ALA A 126 4.55 9.04 -1.35
C ALA A 126 5.24 8.47 -0.11
N VAL A 127 5.77 9.34 0.76
CA VAL A 127 6.40 8.92 2.03
C VAL A 127 5.40 8.22 2.92
N LYS A 128 4.17 8.74 3.02
CA LYS A 128 3.11 8.09 3.78
C LYS A 128 2.81 6.66 3.30
N ALA A 129 2.77 6.45 1.98
CA ALA A 129 2.57 5.11 1.41
C ALA A 129 3.75 4.17 1.69
N ILE A 130 4.99 4.68 1.59
CA ILE A 130 6.21 3.93 1.90
C ILE A 130 6.30 3.59 3.40
N GLU A 131 5.93 4.50 4.29
CA GLU A 131 5.95 4.28 5.74
C GLU A 131 4.93 3.24 6.20
N ASP A 132 3.75 3.20 5.56
CA ASP A 132 2.74 2.16 5.79
C ASP A 132 3.23 0.80 5.26
N ASN A 133 3.88 0.80 4.09
CA ASN A 133 4.51 -0.36 3.46
C ASN A 133 3.56 -1.56 3.23
N SER A 134 2.24 -1.36 3.25
CA SER A 134 1.29 -2.38 2.82
C SER A 134 1.16 -2.40 1.29
N PRO A 135 0.92 -3.57 0.67
CA PRO A 135 0.60 -3.65 -0.75
C PRO A 135 -0.55 -2.71 -1.15
N GLU A 136 -1.54 -2.58 -0.28
CA GLU A 136 -2.73 -1.76 -0.52
C GLU A 136 -2.39 -0.25 -0.54
N ALA A 137 -1.56 0.22 0.40
CA ALA A 137 -1.16 1.63 0.44
C ALA A 137 -0.27 2.03 -0.74
N LEU A 138 0.69 1.17 -1.11
CA LEU A 138 1.59 1.40 -2.25
C LEU A 138 0.79 1.46 -3.56
N ARG A 139 -0.12 0.49 -3.77
CA ARG A 139 -0.99 0.43 -4.94
C ARG A 139 -1.95 1.62 -5.02
N ALA A 140 -2.60 1.97 -3.91
CA ALA A 140 -3.53 3.11 -3.87
C ALA A 140 -2.86 4.45 -4.18
N PHE A 141 -1.60 4.64 -3.74
CA PHE A 141 -0.84 5.82 -4.11
C PHE A 141 -0.58 5.86 -5.63
N LEU A 142 -0.12 4.77 -6.23
CA LEU A 142 0.19 4.74 -7.66
C LEU A 142 -1.06 4.92 -8.55
N GLU A 143 -2.17 4.28 -8.19
CA GLU A 143 -3.40 4.33 -8.99
C GLU A 143 -4.11 5.68 -8.91
N THR A 144 -4.17 6.28 -7.71
CA THR A 144 -4.99 7.49 -7.49
C THR A 144 -4.25 8.58 -6.74
N GLY A 145 -3.52 8.22 -5.67
CA GLY A 145 -2.90 9.20 -4.77
C GLY A 145 -1.90 10.13 -5.47
N TYR A 146 -1.08 9.59 -6.37
CA TYR A 146 -0.06 10.33 -7.09
C TYR A 146 -0.67 11.42 -7.96
N ARG A 147 -1.73 11.10 -8.72
CA ARG A 147 -2.43 12.05 -9.58
C ARG A 147 -3.04 13.19 -8.77
N LEU A 148 -3.64 12.89 -7.61
CA LEU A 148 -4.23 13.91 -6.73
C LEU A 148 -3.16 14.79 -6.07
N ALA A 149 -2.09 14.19 -5.57
CA ALA A 149 -0.99 14.92 -4.96
C ALA A 149 -0.31 15.85 -5.97
N ARG A 150 -0.11 15.35 -7.19
CA ARG A 150 0.39 16.14 -8.32
C ARG A 150 -0.52 17.33 -8.66
N ALA A 151 -1.84 17.14 -8.63
CA ALA A 151 -2.78 18.24 -8.85
C ALA A 151 -2.72 19.32 -7.76
N GLU A 152 -2.47 18.93 -6.50
CA GLU A 152 -2.23 19.90 -5.42
C GLU A 152 -0.97 20.74 -5.70
N ASP A 153 0.12 20.09 -6.07
CA ASP A 153 1.37 20.77 -6.45
C ASP A 153 1.17 21.69 -7.66
N ASP A 154 0.40 21.25 -8.66
CA ASP A 154 0.06 22.04 -9.84
C ASP A 154 -0.76 23.28 -9.49
N ARG A 155 -1.78 23.17 -8.62
CA ARG A 155 -2.53 24.34 -8.13
C ARG A 155 -1.63 25.34 -7.42
N VAL A 156 -0.68 24.86 -6.61
CA VAL A 156 0.31 25.73 -5.96
C VAL A 156 1.18 26.43 -6.99
N ALA A 157 1.60 25.74 -8.06
CA ALA A 157 2.36 26.36 -9.15
C ALA A 157 1.56 27.44 -9.88
N VAL A 158 0.29 27.18 -10.20
CA VAL A 158 -0.61 28.17 -10.83
C VAL A 158 -0.83 29.38 -9.90
N ALA A 159 -1.06 29.15 -8.61
CA ALA A 159 -1.22 30.23 -7.63
C ALA A 159 0.04 31.11 -7.54
N ARG A 160 1.25 30.52 -7.66
CA ARG A 160 2.50 31.28 -7.71
C ARG A 160 2.61 32.14 -8.97
N ILE A 161 2.14 31.65 -10.12
CA ILE A 161 2.05 32.45 -11.36
C ILE A 161 1.12 33.64 -11.13
N LEU A 162 -0.09 33.43 -10.60
CA LEU A 162 -1.05 34.49 -10.33
C LEU A 162 -0.54 35.55 -9.34
N ALA A 163 0.31 35.15 -8.39
CA ALA A 163 0.92 36.05 -7.40
C ALA A 163 2.02 36.94 -8.00
N ASP A 164 2.55 36.62 -9.18
CA ASP A 164 3.55 37.45 -9.86
C ASP A 164 2.85 38.71 -10.45
N PRO A 165 3.25 39.92 -10.04
CA PRO A 165 2.63 41.15 -10.53
C PRO A 165 3.01 41.50 -11.98
N THR A 166 3.99 40.80 -12.56
CA THR A 166 4.55 41.10 -13.89
C THR A 166 3.93 40.30 -15.04
N ILE A 167 3.06 39.33 -14.74
CA ILE A 167 2.43 38.49 -15.76
C ILE A 167 1.50 39.29 -16.68
N SER A 168 1.38 38.86 -17.93
CA SER A 168 0.48 39.46 -18.92
C SER A 168 -1.00 39.31 -18.49
N PRO A 169 -1.90 40.22 -18.89
CA PRO A 169 -3.33 40.07 -18.62
C PRO A 169 -3.93 38.78 -19.21
N ALA A 170 -3.42 38.34 -20.37
CA ALA A 170 -3.83 37.10 -21.02
C ALA A 170 -3.41 35.87 -20.21
N LEU A 171 -2.14 35.82 -19.77
CA LEU A 171 -1.65 34.74 -18.90
C LEU A 171 -2.38 34.71 -17.56
N ARG A 172 -2.72 35.88 -16.99
CA ARG A 172 -3.51 35.98 -15.76
C ARG A 172 -4.89 35.34 -15.95
N ALA A 173 -5.62 35.71 -17.00
CA ALA A 173 -6.94 35.17 -17.27
C ALA A 173 -6.92 33.64 -17.48
N ALA A 174 -5.91 33.13 -18.22
CA ALA A 174 -5.75 31.69 -18.42
C ALA A 174 -5.40 30.95 -17.13
N ALA A 175 -4.56 31.53 -16.26
CA ALA A 175 -4.25 30.94 -14.96
C ALA A 175 -5.45 30.95 -13.99
N GLU A 176 -6.30 31.98 -14.04
CA GLU A 176 -7.55 32.06 -13.27
C GLU A 176 -8.56 31.00 -13.71
N ASP A 177 -8.61 30.67 -15.01
CA ASP A 177 -9.46 29.59 -15.53
C ASP A 177 -8.91 28.21 -15.12
N ALA A 178 -7.59 28.01 -15.25
CA ALA A 178 -6.96 26.72 -14.98
C ALA A 178 -6.98 26.32 -13.49
N ILE A 179 -6.92 27.27 -12.55
CA ILE A 179 -6.78 26.95 -11.11
C ILE A 179 -7.99 26.20 -10.53
N ASP A 180 -9.17 26.45 -11.09
CA ASP A 180 -10.43 25.81 -10.71
C ASP A 180 -10.74 24.55 -11.55
N GLY A 181 -9.84 24.21 -12.49
CA GLY A 181 -9.97 23.08 -13.40
C GLY A 181 -9.66 21.70 -12.82
N THR A 182 -9.76 20.70 -13.69
CA THR A 182 -9.37 19.31 -13.41
C THR A 182 -7.84 19.18 -13.26
N PRO A 183 -7.34 18.10 -12.64
CA PRO A 183 -5.90 17.78 -12.63
C PRO A 183 -5.27 17.82 -14.02
N GLU A 184 -6.00 17.37 -15.03
CA GLU A 184 -5.55 17.33 -16.42
C GLU A 184 -5.49 18.74 -17.04
N GLU A 185 -6.44 19.62 -16.73
CA GLU A 185 -6.45 21.02 -17.17
C GLU A 185 -5.32 21.84 -16.53
N LEU A 186 -5.10 21.66 -15.22
CA LEU A 186 -3.97 22.26 -14.50
C LEU A 186 -2.63 21.86 -15.13
N ARG A 187 -2.48 20.56 -15.41
CA ARG A 187 -1.29 19.98 -16.02
C ARG A 187 -1.06 20.53 -17.42
N TYR A 188 -2.11 20.57 -18.25
CA TYR A 188 -2.06 21.14 -19.60
C TYR A 188 -1.65 22.62 -19.57
N PHE A 189 -2.25 23.41 -18.69
CA PHE A 189 -1.94 24.84 -18.57
C PHE A 189 -0.46 25.06 -18.22
N LEU A 190 0.07 24.31 -17.24
CA LEU A 190 1.46 24.46 -16.81
C LEU A 190 2.48 24.00 -17.85
N GLU A 191 2.17 22.96 -18.63
CA GLU A 191 3.11 22.38 -19.60
C GLU A 191 3.04 23.05 -20.97
N THR A 192 1.84 23.46 -21.41
CA THR A 192 1.60 23.96 -22.76
C THR A 192 0.87 25.31 -22.75
N GLY A 193 -0.30 25.39 -22.12
CA GLY A 193 -1.21 26.54 -22.27
C GLY A 193 -0.60 27.89 -21.89
N ARG A 194 0.27 27.93 -20.88
CA ARG A 194 0.97 29.16 -20.48
C ARG A 194 1.89 29.76 -21.56
N TYR A 195 2.37 28.95 -22.50
CA TYR A 195 3.26 29.39 -23.58
C TYR A 195 2.48 29.81 -24.83
N GLU A 196 1.24 29.34 -24.98
CA GLU A 196 0.35 29.70 -26.09
C GLU A 196 -0.24 31.10 -25.93
N VAL A 197 -0.38 31.57 -24.68
CA VAL A 197 -0.93 32.91 -24.37
C VAL A 197 0.12 34.02 -24.34
N ASP A 198 1.41 33.67 -24.30
CA ASP A 198 2.52 34.62 -24.29
C ASP A 198 3.17 34.80 -25.70
N GLY A 199 2.71 34.06 -26.72
CA GLY A 199 3.19 34.12 -28.12
C GLY A 199 2.30 34.94 -29.03
#